data_AF-A0A2N1WDP6-F1
#
_entry.id   AF-A0A2N1WDP6-F1
#
_cell.length_a   1.000
_cell.length_b   1.000
_cell.length_c   1.000
_cell.angle_alpha   90.00
_cell.angle_beta   90.00
_cell.angle_gamma   90.00
#
_symmetry.space_group_name_H-M   'P 1'
#
loop_
_entity.id
_entity.type
_entity.pdbx_description
1 polymer ?
#
loop_
_entity_poly.entity_id
_entity_poly.type
_entity_poly.pdbx_seq_one_letter_code
_entity_poly.pdbx_strand_id
1 'polypeptide(L)' 'AVHGGWVAGYRAEISLSRELDLGLVILSNAETRLVSELGRAFWDLAFDPARSLTSNAVPDR' A
#
# COMPACT_ATOMS: atom_id res chain seq x y z
N ALA A 1 3.71 -2.33 12.12
CA ALA A 1 4.05 -0.93 12.45
C ALA A 1 4.13 -0.12 11.16
N VAL A 2 3.75 1.16 11.18
CA VAL A 2 3.85 2.05 10.01
C VAL A 2 4.60 3.32 10.39
N HIS A 3 5.44 3.81 9.49
CA HIS A 3 6.13 5.09 9.62
C HIS A 3 6.22 5.75 8.25
N GLY A 4 6.21 7.07 8.21
CA GLY A 4 6.32 7.83 6.97
C GLY A 4 6.85 9.22 7.22
N GLY A 5 7.34 9.83 6.15
CA GLY A 5 7.91 11.18 6.17
C GLY A 5 7.68 11.91 4.86
N TRP A 6 7.71 13.22 4.94
CA TRP A 6 7.69 14.09 3.76
C TRP A 6 8.89 15.03 3.80
N VAL A 7 9.40 15.38 2.62
CA VAL A 7 10.29 16.53 2.37
C VAL A 7 9.78 17.22 1.10
N ALA A 8 10.23 18.45 0.82
CA ALA A 8 9.74 19.21 -0.32
C ALA A 8 9.79 18.40 -1.64
N GLY A 9 8.63 18.09 -2.22
CA GLY A 9 8.48 17.31 -3.44
C GLY A 9 8.56 15.78 -3.28
N TYR A 10 8.72 15.24 -2.08
CA TYR A 10 8.86 13.79 -1.87
C TYR A 10 8.07 13.28 -0.67
N ARG A 11 7.60 12.03 -0.79
CA ARG A 11 6.93 11.31 0.29
C ARG A 11 7.42 9.88 0.37
N ALA A 12 7.58 9.40 1.59
CA ALA A 12 7.98 8.03 1.88
C ALA A 12 7.06 7.40 2.92
N GLU A 13 6.81 6.10 2.77
CA GLU A 13 6.09 5.28 3.73
C GLU A 13 6.78 3.90 3.84
N ILE A 14 6.91 3.40 5.07
CA ILE A 14 7.42 2.08 5.39
C ILE A 14 6.47 1.40 6.38
N SER A 15 6.20 0.12 6.14
CA SER A 15 5.39 -0.70 7.03
C SER A 15 5.93 -2.13 7.10
N LEU A 16 5.78 -2.73 8.27
CA LEU A 16 6.22 -4.10 8.55
C LEU A 16 5.12 -4.85 9.32
N SER A 17 4.75 -6.02 8.81
CA SER A 17 3.95 -7.04 9.49
C SER A 17 4.86 -8.21 9.85
N ARG A 18 5.05 -8.45 11.16
CA ARG A 18 5.81 -9.62 11.63
C ARG A 18 4.99 -10.91 11.52
N GLU A 19 3.67 -10.80 11.60
CA GLU A 19 2.76 -11.94 11.50
C GLU A 19 2.77 -12.53 10.09
N LEU A 20 2.79 -11.67 9.06
CA LEU A 20 2.87 -12.08 7.66
C LEU A 20 4.31 -12.26 7.15
N ASP A 21 5.31 -11.99 7.99
CA ASP A 21 6.73 -11.86 7.59
C ASP A 21 6.91 -11.01 6.31
N LEU A 22 6.22 -9.87 6.27
CA LEU A 22 6.08 -9.03 5.07
C LEU A 22 6.34 -7.56 5.39
N GLY A 23 7.08 -6.88 4.52
CA GLY A 23 7.33 -5.44 4.58
C GLY A 23 6.95 -4.74 3.27
N LEU A 24 6.51 -3.49 3.39
CA LEU A 24 6.19 -2.61 2.27
C LEU A 24 6.95 -1.27 2.44
N VAL A 25 7.57 -0.82 1.35
CA VAL A 25 8.20 0.50 1.24
C VAL A 25 7.68 1.19 -0.01
N ILE A 26 7.17 2.41 0.14
CA ILE A 26 6.72 3.26 -0.97
C ILE A 26 7.55 4.55 -0.94
N LEU A 27 8.17 4.87 -2.08
CA LEU A 27 8.89 6.12 -2.30
C LEU A 27 8.23 6.86 -3.46
N SER A 28 7.92 8.14 -3.26
CA SER A 28 7.27 8.97 -4.26
C SER A 28 7.96 10.33 -4.36
N ASN A 29 8.16 10.78 -5.60
CA ASN A 29 8.61 12.14 -5.94
C ASN A 29 7.44 13.12 -6.10
N ALA A 30 6.34 12.87 -5.42
CA ALA A 30 5.21 13.76 -5.35
C ALA A 30 4.73 13.90 -3.91
N GLU A 31 4.40 15.13 -3.51
CA GLU A 31 3.66 15.39 -2.28
C GLU A 31 2.19 15.01 -2.48
N THR A 32 1.90 13.71 -2.39
CA THR A 32 0.56 13.17 -2.62
C THR A 32 0.07 12.33 -1.45
N ARG A 33 -1.24 12.38 -1.19
CA ARG A 33 -1.89 11.49 -0.23
C ARG A 33 -2.01 10.05 -0.74
N LEU A 34 -1.85 9.84 -2.06
CA LEU A 34 -1.94 8.53 -2.72
C LEU A 34 -0.97 7.51 -2.13
N VAL A 35 0.19 7.93 -1.60
CA VAL A 35 1.14 7.01 -0.96
C VAL A 35 0.48 6.22 0.16
N SER A 36 -0.28 6.89 1.02
CA SER A 36 -0.93 6.22 2.17
C SER A 36 -2.20 5.47 1.78
N GLU A 37 -2.88 5.89 0.71
CA GLU A 37 -4.01 5.15 0.15
C GLU A 37 -3.55 3.84 -0.50
N LEU A 38 -2.43 3.86 -1.23
CA LEU A 38 -1.78 2.67 -1.79
C LEU A 38 -1.30 1.73 -0.68
N GLY A 39 -0.65 2.26 0.35
CA GLY A 39 -0.22 1.48 1.52
C GLY A 39 -1.41 0.75 2.18
N ARG A 40 -2.51 1.46 2.41
CA ARG A 40 -3.74 0.87 2.95
C ARG A 40 -4.32 -0.21 2.04
N ALA A 41 -4.48 0.07 0.74
CA ALA A 41 -5.05 -0.87 -0.20
C ALA A 41 -4.22 -2.17 -0.31
N PHE A 42 -2.89 -2.04 -0.28
CA PHE A 42 -1.98 -3.18 -0.24
C PHE A 42 -2.23 -4.04 1.00
N TRP A 43 -2.28 -3.44 2.20
CA TRP A 43 -2.47 -4.20 3.43
C TRP A 43 -3.87 -4.80 3.53
N ASP A 44 -4.90 -4.09 3.09
CA ASP A 44 -6.27 -4.63 3.00
C ASP A 44 -6.29 -5.90 2.14
N LEU A 45 -5.55 -5.95 1.02
CA LEU A 45 -5.41 -7.15 0.18
C LEU A 45 -4.54 -8.24 0.84
N ALA A 46 -3.45 -7.85 1.50
CA ALA A 46 -2.51 -8.80 2.11
C ALA A 46 -3.13 -9.54 3.31
N PHE A 47 -3.95 -8.86 4.12
CA PHE A 47 -4.65 -9.45 5.27
C PHE A 47 -5.98 -10.12 4.89
N ASP A 48 -6.57 -9.78 3.73
CA ASP A 48 -7.79 -10.39 3.22
C ASP A 48 -7.62 -10.86 1.76
N PRO A 49 -6.91 -11.99 1.54
CA PRO A 49 -6.62 -12.48 0.19
C PRO A 49 -7.88 -12.90 -0.58
N ALA A 50 -9.00 -13.20 0.10
CA ALA A 50 -10.25 -13.56 -0.56
C ALA A 50 -10.83 -12.39 -1.39
N ARG A 51 -10.52 -11.15 -1.00
CA ARG A 51 -10.83 -9.93 -1.77
C ARG A 51 -10.03 -9.83 -3.06
N SER A 52 -8.83 -10.42 -3.12
CA SER A 52 -8.00 -10.41 -4.33
C SER A 52 -8.54 -11.31 -5.45
N LEU A 53 -9.24 -12.39 -5.09
CA LEU A 53 -9.79 -13.37 -6.03
C LEU A 53 -11.03 -12.89 -6.77
N THR A 54 -11.73 -11.87 -6.26
CA THR A 54 -12.91 -11.27 -6.89
C THR A 54 -12.59 -10.03 -7.74
N SER A 55 -11.41 -9.42 -7.58
CA SER A 55 -11.02 -8.19 -8.31
C SER A 55 -10.52 -8.43 -9.74
N ASN A 56 -10.14 -9.65 -10.12
CA ASN A 56 -9.65 -9.98 -11.47
C ASN A 56 -10.76 -10.28 -12.49
N ALA A 57 -12.03 -10.16 -12.12
CA ALA A 57 -13.11 -10.14 -13.09
C ALA A 57 -13.11 -8.78 -13.80
N VAL A 58 -12.30 -8.66 -14.85
CA VAL A 58 -12.49 -7.62 -15.88
C VAL A 58 -13.93 -7.73 -16.36
N PRO A 59 -14.78 -6.69 -16.24
CA PRO A 59 -16.10 -6.73 -16.83
C PRO A 59 -15.88 -6.81 -18.34
N ASP A 60 -16.38 -7.89 -18.95
CA ASP A 60 -16.50 -7.95 -20.40
C ASP A 60 -17.41 -6.78 -20.83
N ARG A 61 -17.05 -6.19 -21.97
CA ARG A 61 -17.40 -4.84 -22.40
C ARG A 61 -18.90 -4.50 -22.36
#